data_AF-A0A7C5X477-F1
#
_entry.id   AF-A0A7C5X477-F1
#
_cell.length_a   1.000
_cell.length_b   1.000
_cell.length_c   1.000
_cell.angle_alpha   90.00
_cell.angle_beta   90.00
_cell.angle_gamma   90.00
#
_symmetry.space_group_name_H-M   'P 1'
#
loop_
_entity.id
_entity.type
_entity.pdbx_description
1 polymer ?
#
loop_
_entity_poly.entity_id
_entity_poly.type
_entity_poly.pdbx_seq_one_letter_code
_entity_poly.pdbx_strand_id
1 'polypeptide(L)'
;MYGEVMAPKVRIEETLPTGEKVTITLEGPQVSKNRVLQVLDMVALMGGGQRIGEDDGERESLKEKIWNLIVDRYGEGDWFSLKELHRALLSEMPELRVTTVAAYLARFVSEGRLAKKGRKPSTLYRVRAITAKV
;
A
#
# COMPACT_ATOMS: atom_id res chain seq x y z
N MET A 1 -40.78 -18.89 -22.90
CA MET A 1 -39.71 -18.05 -23.49
C MET A 1 -38.91 -17.50 -22.33
N TYR A 2 -37.84 -18.18 -21.90
CA TYR A 2 -37.03 -17.70 -20.78
C TYR A 2 -35.99 -16.74 -21.35
N GLY A 3 -36.10 -15.48 -20.96
CA GLY A 3 -35.16 -14.43 -21.37
C GLY A 3 -33.74 -14.83 -20.99
N GLU A 4 -32.84 -14.63 -21.94
CA GLU A 4 -31.40 -14.75 -21.78
C GLU A 4 -30.98 -13.83 -20.63
N VAL A 5 -30.83 -14.40 -19.43
CA VAL A 5 -30.30 -13.67 -18.28
C VAL A 5 -28.88 -13.28 -18.65
N MET A 6 -28.68 -12.03 -19.04
CA MET A 6 -27.36 -11.47 -19.32
C MET A 6 -26.49 -11.71 -18.10
N ALA A 7 -25.64 -12.73 -18.21
CA ALA A 7 -24.69 -13.10 -17.19
C ALA A 7 -23.68 -11.95 -17.04
N PRO A 8 -23.45 -11.41 -15.83
CA PRO A 8 -22.42 -10.42 -15.63
C PRO A 8 -21.08 -10.93 -16.17
N LYS A 9 -20.47 -10.10 -17.02
CA LYS A 9 -19.16 -10.35 -17.62
C LYS A 9 -18.19 -9.29 -17.15
N VAL A 10 -17.10 -9.72 -16.53
CA VAL A 10 -16.02 -8.85 -16.05
C VAL A 10 -14.74 -9.26 -16.75
N ARG A 11 -14.07 -8.29 -17.38
CA ARG A 11 -12.74 -8.49 -17.96
C ARG A 11 -11.73 -7.63 -17.21
N ILE A 12 -10.63 -8.25 -16.83
CA ILE A 12 -9.49 -7.63 -16.17
C ILE A 12 -8.30 -7.79 -17.12
N GLU A 13 -7.66 -6.68 -17.47
CA GLU A 13 -6.44 -6.66 -18.29
C GLU A 13 -5.36 -5.90 -17.51
N GLU A 14 -4.22 -6.56 -17.28
CA GLU A 14 -3.09 -5.98 -16.56
C GLU A 14 -1.78 -6.28 -17.28
N THR A 15 -0.83 -5.36 -17.18
CA THR A 15 0.55 -5.57 -17.63
C THR A 15 1.44 -5.63 -16.40
N LEU A 16 2.04 -6.80 -16.18
CA LEU A 16 2.89 -7.05 -15.03
C LEU A 16 4.22 -6.28 -15.16
N PRO A 17 4.93 -6.00 -14.05
CA PRO A 17 6.23 -5.32 -14.10
C PRO A 17 7.32 -6.07 -14.89
N THR A 18 7.15 -7.38 -15.10
CA THR A 18 7.99 -8.23 -15.95
C THR A 18 7.76 -7.99 -17.46
N GLY A 19 6.74 -7.21 -17.83
CA GLY A 19 6.37 -6.91 -19.21
C GLY A 19 5.32 -7.85 -19.80
N GLU A 20 4.90 -8.87 -19.05
CA GLU A 20 3.87 -9.83 -19.47
C GLU A 20 2.47 -9.19 -19.39
N LYS A 21 1.59 -9.52 -20.35
CA LYS A 21 0.18 -9.10 -20.31
C LYS A 21 -0.70 -10.25 -19.84
N VAL A 22 -1.49 -10.00 -18.80
CA VAL A 22 -2.46 -10.95 -18.25
C VAL A 22 -3.87 -10.44 -18.51
N THR A 23 -4.70 -11.28 -19.11
CA THR A 23 -6.12 -11.01 -19.35
C THR A 23 -6.97 -12.09 -18.71
N ILE A 24 -7.88 -11.73 -17.80
CA ILE A 24 -8.81 -12.64 -17.14
C ILE A 24 -10.24 -12.21 -17.44
N THR A 25 -11.09 -13.17 -17.83
CA THR A 25 -12.52 -12.94 -18.08
C THR A 25 -13.35 -13.84 -17.16
N LEU A 26 -14.21 -13.22 -16.36
CA LEU A 26 -15.22 -13.87 -15.52
C LEU A 26 -16.58 -13.67 -16.18
N GLU A 27 -17.29 -14.76 -16.49
CA GLU A 27 -18.61 -14.72 -17.11
C GLU A 27 -19.52 -15.76 -16.46
N GLY A 28 -20.72 -15.36 -16.09
CA GLY A 28 -21.71 -16.28 -15.55
C GLY A 28 -22.79 -15.60 -14.71
N PRO A 29 -23.91 -16.26 -14.46
CA PRO A 29 -25.05 -15.67 -13.74
C PRO A 29 -24.76 -15.35 -12.25
N GLN A 30 -23.63 -15.83 -11.71
CA GLN A 30 -23.25 -15.74 -10.30
C GLN A 30 -21.87 -15.09 -10.11
N VAL A 31 -21.44 -14.20 -11.02
CA VAL A 31 -20.24 -13.39 -10.79
C VAL A 31 -20.54 -12.41 -9.65
N SER A 32 -20.08 -12.76 -8.45
CA SER A 32 -20.22 -11.94 -7.25
C SER A 32 -19.04 -10.98 -7.09
N LYS A 33 -19.27 -9.87 -6.37
CA LYS A 33 -18.22 -8.91 -6.00
C LYS A 33 -17.01 -9.59 -5.38
N ASN A 34 -17.23 -10.57 -4.48
CA ASN A 34 -16.14 -11.29 -3.80
C ASN A 34 -15.27 -12.10 -4.76
N ARG A 35 -15.87 -12.72 -5.79
CA ARG A 35 -15.10 -13.45 -6.82
C ARG A 35 -14.24 -12.51 -7.67
N VAL A 36 -14.77 -11.33 -7.99
CA VAL A 36 -14.01 -10.31 -8.72
C VAL A 36 -12.83 -9.81 -7.88
N LEU A 37 -13.05 -9.52 -6.60
CA LEU A 37 -12.00 -9.10 -5.68
C LEU A 37 -10.90 -10.17 -5.55
N GLN A 38 -11.27 -11.44 -5.37
CA GLN A 38 -10.31 -12.54 -5.27
C GLN A 38 -9.43 -12.67 -6.52
N VAL A 39 -9.99 -12.44 -7.71
CA VAL A 39 -9.22 -12.45 -8.96
C VAL A 39 -8.31 -11.23 -9.05
N LEU A 40 -8.75 -10.05 -8.61
CA LEU A 40 -7.89 -8.87 -8.53
C LEU A 40 -6.71 -9.09 -7.57
N ASP A 41 -6.95 -9.75 -6.43
CA ASP A 41 -5.89 -10.12 -5.49
C ASP A 41 -4.88 -11.08 -6.13
N MET A 42 -5.37 -12.05 -6.93
CA MET A 42 -4.51 -12.97 -7.67
C MET A 42 -3.66 -12.26 -8.73
N VAL A 43 -4.23 -11.31 -9.49
CA VAL A 43 -3.45 -10.55 -10.48
C VAL A 43 -2.42 -9.65 -9.80
N ALA A 44 -2.79 -9.02 -8.68
CA ALA A 44 -1.84 -8.26 -7.86
C ALA A 44 -0.67 -9.14 -7.41
N LEU A 45 -0.93 -10.36 -6.94
CA LEU A 45 0.13 -11.32 -6.58
C LEU A 45 1.07 -11.64 -7.75
N MET A 46 0.53 -11.82 -8.96
CA MET A 46 1.34 -12.07 -10.16
C MET A 46 2.21 -10.86 -10.53
N GLY A 47 1.73 -9.64 -10.28
CA GLY A 47 2.45 -8.39 -10.53
C GLY A 47 3.46 -7.99 -9.44
N GLY A 48 3.72 -8.84 -8.45
CA GLY A 48 4.54 -8.49 -7.28
C GLY A 48 3.84 -7.57 -6.28
N GLY A 49 2.53 -7.38 -6.43
CA GLY A 49 1.63 -6.74 -5.48
C GLY A 49 1.31 -7.67 -4.33
N GLN A 50 1.72 -7.26 -3.14
CA GLN A 50 1.45 -7.95 -1.88
C GLN A 50 -0.06 -7.95 -1.58
N ARG A 51 -0.59 -9.09 -1.12
CA ARG A 51 -1.99 -9.28 -0.71
C ARG A 51 -2.45 -8.13 0.18
N ILE A 52 -3.55 -7.47 -0.19
CA ILE A 52 -4.25 -6.55 0.72
C ILE A 52 -5.24 -7.41 1.50
N GLY A 53 -4.77 -8.06 2.56
CA GLY A 53 -5.63 -8.78 3.48
C GLY A 53 -5.02 -10.10 3.94
N GLU A 54 -4.79 -10.17 5.25
CA GLU A 54 -4.77 -11.38 6.08
C GLU A 54 -3.81 -12.49 5.61
N ASP A 55 -2.54 -12.40 6.04
CA ASP A 55 -1.84 -13.43 6.83
C ASP A 55 -0.35 -13.05 6.97
N ASP A 56 0.14 -13.08 8.22
CA ASP A 56 1.48 -12.73 8.65
C ASP A 56 2.48 -13.86 8.30
N GLY A 57 3.65 -13.48 7.79
CA GLY A 57 4.80 -14.39 7.70
C GLY A 57 5.73 -14.11 6.54
N GLU A 58 6.80 -13.35 6.85
CA GLU A 58 8.12 -13.39 6.19
C GLU A 58 8.54 -12.32 5.17
N ARG A 59 7.69 -11.42 4.67
CA ARG A 59 8.20 -10.21 3.98
C ARG A 59 7.34 -8.98 4.26
N GLU A 60 7.69 -8.29 5.35
CA GLU A 60 7.18 -6.96 5.68
C GLU A 60 7.30 -6.04 4.45
N SER A 61 6.18 -5.48 4.00
CA SER A 61 6.14 -4.62 2.82
C SER A 61 7.01 -3.38 3.03
N LEU A 62 7.50 -2.75 1.96
CA LEU A 62 8.27 -1.50 2.08
C LEU A 62 7.49 -0.42 2.87
N LYS A 63 6.16 -0.40 2.75
CA LYS A 63 5.30 0.50 3.53
C LYS A 63 5.35 0.17 5.02
N GLU A 64 5.25 -1.10 5.38
CA GLU A 64 5.30 -1.56 6.78
C GLU A 64 6.68 -1.35 7.39
N LYS A 65 7.76 -1.69 6.66
CA LYS A 65 9.14 -1.40 7.08
C LYS A 65 9.35 0.07 7.44
N ILE A 66 8.93 0.97 6.53
CA ILE A 66 9.02 2.40 6.77
C ILE A 66 8.15 2.81 7.97
N TRP A 67 6.94 2.27 8.07
CA TRP A 67 6.05 2.58 9.18
C TRP A 67 6.58 2.11 10.54
N ASN A 68 7.09 0.89 10.61
CA ASN A 68 7.58 0.28 11.84
C ASN A 68 8.83 1.00 12.32
N LEU A 69 9.74 1.38 11.42
CA LEU A 69 10.87 2.24 11.77
C LEU A 69 10.41 3.63 12.29
N ILE A 70 9.35 4.20 11.69
CA ILE A 70 8.79 5.48 12.16
C ILE A 70 8.21 5.34 13.58
N VAL A 71 7.47 4.28 13.86
CA VAL A 71 6.87 4.04 15.18
C VAL A 71 7.96 3.72 16.22
N ASP A 72 8.93 2.89 15.86
CA ASP A 72 10.05 2.53 16.74
C ASP A 72 10.88 3.75 17.16
N ARG A 73 11.17 4.67 16.21
CA ARG A 73 12.03 5.84 16.48
C ARG A 73 11.29 7.11 16.90
N TYR A 74 10.03 7.28 16.50
CA TYR A 74 9.29 8.54 16.66
C TYR A 74 7.86 8.34 17.19
N GLY A 75 7.53 7.12 17.64
CA GLY A 75 6.20 6.75 18.16
C GLY A 75 5.80 7.49 19.43
N GLU A 76 6.77 7.98 20.21
CA GLU A 76 6.53 8.84 21.39
C GLU A 76 6.01 10.23 21.01
N GLY A 77 5.98 10.54 19.71
CA GLY A 77 5.44 11.77 19.18
C GLY A 77 6.49 12.86 18.96
N ASP A 78 7.74 12.47 18.76
CA ASP A 78 8.77 13.40 18.30
C ASP A 78 8.53 13.84 16.86
N TRP A 79 9.00 15.05 16.56
CA TRP A 79 9.02 15.57 15.20
C TRP A 79 10.27 15.10 14.49
N PHE A 80 10.12 14.60 13.27
CA PHE A 80 11.22 14.18 12.42
C PHE A 80 11.08 14.73 11.01
N SER A 81 12.20 14.88 10.32
CA SER A 81 12.27 15.32 8.93
C SER A 81 12.38 14.14 7.95
N LEU A 82 12.07 14.40 6.68
CA LEU A 82 12.31 13.45 5.59
C LEU A 82 13.78 12.99 5.54
N LYS A 83 14.73 13.89 5.84
CA LYS A 83 16.17 13.58 5.78
C LYS A 83 16.57 12.64 6.91
N GLU A 84 16.07 12.87 8.13
CA GLU A 84 16.37 12.02 9.29
C GLU A 84 15.81 10.61 9.09
N LEU A 85 14.55 10.50 8.64
CA LEU A 85 13.96 9.20 8.32
C LEU A 85 14.71 8.49 7.19
N HIS A 86 15.03 9.20 6.10
CA HIS A 86 15.77 8.59 4.99
C HIS A 86 17.14 8.08 5.42
N ARG A 87 17.86 8.85 6.25
CA ARG A 87 19.15 8.43 6.81
C ARG A 87 19.02 7.17 7.68
N ALA A 88 17.97 7.08 8.48
CA ALA A 88 17.70 5.89 9.29
C ALA A 88 17.34 4.67 8.41
N LEU A 89 16.62 4.87 7.31
CA LEU A 89 16.27 3.77 6.39
C LEU A 89 17.47 3.25 5.60
N LEU A 90 18.46 4.09 5.31
CA LEU A 90 19.64 3.68 4.53
C LEU A 90 20.51 2.63 5.23
N SER A 91 20.44 2.48 6.57
CA SER A 91 21.18 1.41 7.26
C SER A 91 20.62 0.02 6.96
N GLU A 92 19.33 -0.07 6.65
CA GLU A 92 18.64 -1.33 6.36
C GLU A 92 18.34 -1.50 4.87
N MET A 93 18.20 -0.38 4.14
CA MET A 93 17.80 -0.31 2.74
C MET A 93 18.68 0.69 1.97
N PRO A 94 19.95 0.35 1.69
CA PRO A 94 20.92 1.30 1.12
C PRO A 94 20.56 1.84 -0.27
N GLU A 95 19.70 1.15 -1.03
CA GLU A 95 19.25 1.59 -2.36
C GLU A 95 17.96 2.43 -2.32
N LEU A 96 17.40 2.70 -1.13
CA LEU A 96 16.14 3.40 -1.00
C LEU A 96 16.27 4.88 -1.42
N ARG A 97 15.52 5.26 -2.45
CA ARG A 97 15.47 6.65 -2.93
C ARG A 97 14.68 7.56 -1.98
N VAL A 98 15.19 8.76 -1.75
CA VAL A 98 14.53 9.79 -0.92
C VAL A 98 13.13 10.17 -1.43
N THR A 99 12.90 10.10 -2.74
CA THR A 99 11.59 10.35 -3.37
C THR A 99 10.56 9.30 -3.00
N THR A 100 10.97 8.04 -2.86
CA THR A 100 10.13 6.94 -2.38
C THR A 100 9.69 7.19 -0.95
N VAL A 101 10.62 7.58 -0.07
CA VAL A 101 10.31 7.95 1.33
C VAL A 101 9.34 9.13 1.39
N ALA A 102 9.54 10.16 0.56
CA ALA A 102 8.64 11.31 0.48
C ALA A 102 7.22 10.93 0.05
N ALA A 103 7.07 10.00 -0.90
CA ALA A 103 5.79 9.49 -1.35
C ALA A 103 5.06 8.74 -0.22
N TYR A 104 5.77 7.88 0.52
CA TYR A 104 5.19 7.17 1.67
C TYR A 104 4.80 8.12 2.81
N LEU A 105 5.61 9.13 3.12
CA LEU A 105 5.25 10.16 4.11
C LEU A 105 3.99 10.92 3.70
N ALA A 106 3.87 11.30 2.43
CA ALA A 106 2.65 11.94 1.92
C ALA A 106 1.43 11.03 2.08
N ARG A 107 1.58 9.73 1.78
CA ARG A 107 0.54 8.73 1.95
C ARG A 107 0.14 8.54 3.43
N PHE A 108 1.08 8.46 4.36
CA PHE A 108 0.78 8.35 5.79
C PHE A 108 0.11 9.61 6.35
N VAL A 109 0.41 10.79 5.81
CA VAL A 109 -0.31 12.02 6.13
C VAL A 109 -1.74 11.96 5.59
N SER A 110 -1.95 11.52 4.34
CA SER A 110 -3.32 11.37 3.79
C SER A 110 -4.14 10.30 4.51
N GLU A 111 -3.48 9.24 5.01
CA GLU A 111 -4.10 8.19 5.84
C GLU A 111 -4.36 8.65 7.28
N GLY A 112 -3.94 9.88 7.64
CA GLY A 112 -4.16 10.44 8.97
C GLY A 112 -3.26 9.86 10.07
N ARG A 113 -2.23 9.09 9.70
CA ARG A 113 -1.27 8.47 10.62
C ARG A 113 -0.17 9.42 11.07
N LEU A 114 0.21 10.35 10.19
CA LEU A 114 1.20 11.40 10.47
C LEU A 114 0.56 12.78 10.46
N ALA A 115 0.97 13.62 11.42
CA ALA A 115 0.81 15.06 11.34
C ALA A 115 1.97 15.65 10.55
N LYS A 116 1.70 16.70 9.78
CA LYS A 116 2.70 17.43 8.99
C LYS A 116 2.69 18.90 9.37
N LYS A 117 3.87 19.48 9.59
CA LYS A 117 4.05 20.92 9.88
C LYS A 117 5.17 21.50 9.01
N GLY A 118 5.07 22.79 8.70
CA GLY A 118 6.09 23.54 7.96
C GLY A 118 5.93 23.49 6.43
N ARG A 119 6.79 24.23 5.73
CA ARG A 119 6.95 24.20 4.27
C ARG A 119 8.28 23.54 3.90
N LYS A 120 8.43 23.10 2.64
CA LYS A 120 9.73 22.61 2.17
C LYS A 120 10.79 23.71 2.33
N PRO A 121 12.04 23.39 2.74
CA PRO A 121 12.57 22.08 3.12
C PRO A 121 12.41 21.71 4.61
N SER A 122 11.90 22.62 5.46
CA SER A 122 11.72 22.43 6.90
C SER A 122 10.43 21.69 7.26
N THR A 123 9.99 20.78 6.39
CA THR A 123 8.80 19.97 6.65
C THR A 123 9.11 18.92 7.70
N LEU A 124 8.34 18.95 8.78
CA LEU A 124 8.42 18.00 9.88
C LEU A 124 7.16 17.14 9.92
N TYR A 125 7.35 15.91 10.37
CA TYR A 125 6.32 14.88 10.52
C TYR A 125 6.31 14.38 11.96
N ARG A 126 5.16 13.97 12.45
CA ARG A 126 4.98 13.40 13.79
C ARG A 126 3.93 12.31 13.77
N VAL A 127 4.14 11.21 14.48
CA VAL A 127 3.12 10.18 14.67
C VAL A 127 1.92 10.77 15.40
N ARG A 128 0.73 10.65 14.81
CA ARG A 128 -0.51 10.95 15.53
C ARG A 128 -0.78 9.75 16.42
N ALA A 129 -0.86 9.97 17.73
CA ALA A 129 -1.26 8.91 18.66
C ALA A 129 -2.54 8.27 18.12
N ILE A 130 -2.46 6.97 17.82
CA ILE A 130 -3.63 6.19 17.44
C ILE A 130 -4.50 6.21 18.69
N THR A 131 -5.50 7.10 18.72
CA THR A 131 -6.60 6.95 19.66
C THR A 131 -7.28 5.66 19.23
N ALA A 132 -6.93 4.55 19.88
CA ALA A 132 -7.78 3.38 19.90
C ALA A 132 -9.12 3.90 20.41
N LYS A 133 -10.10 4.03 19.50
CA LYS A 133 -11.48 4.14 19.91
C LYS A 133 -11.83 2.80 20.53
N VAL A 134 -11.72 2.75 21.85
CA VAL A 134 -12.44 1.81 22.71
C VAL A 134 -13.94 2.06 22.56
#